data_AF-A0A562NGB2-F1
#
_entry.id   AF-A0A562NGB2-F1
#
_cell.length_a   1.000
_cell.length_b   1.000
_cell.length_c   1.000
_cell.angle_alpha   90.00
_cell.angle_beta   90.00
_cell.angle_gamma   90.00
#
_symmetry.space_group_name_H-M   'P 1'
#
loop_
_entity.id
_entity.type
_entity.pdbx_description
1 polymer ?
#
loop_
_entity_poly.entity_id
_entity_poly.type
_entity_poly.pdbx_seq_one_letter_code
_entity_poly.pdbx_strand_id
1 'polypeptide(L)'
;MTEVIKEREVVDSPPTKIKIPVKTGHGEERVIELKLRSRVTEIVDIVAAERGCRVEELVLIRDGDDEPLTSIVLIEADYPHKRRHHVHLAGDVEVTVYYQAGQDTRRFRRSATVEDVLTWAIAVFKVDPSMASEFELTRHGQKEELPGTEHIGHLAGAQRDLALDLVRGDIANGSCA
;
A
#
# COMPACT_ATOMS: atom_id res chain seq x y z
N MET A 1 13.56 17.28 63.65
CA MET A 1 13.08 16.10 62.90
C MET A 1 12.23 16.61 61.75
N THR A 2 12.82 16.69 60.56
CA THR A 2 12.05 16.82 59.33
C THR A 2 12.89 16.17 58.23
N GLU A 3 12.61 14.90 57.95
CA GLU A 3 13.20 14.20 56.82
C GLU A 3 12.49 14.69 55.55
N VAL A 4 13.28 15.23 54.63
CA VAL A 4 12.85 15.58 53.28
C VAL A 4 12.81 14.29 52.48
N ILE A 5 11.61 13.82 52.17
CA ILE A 5 11.39 12.69 51.26
C ILE A 5 11.75 13.16 49.86
N LYS A 6 12.83 12.61 49.32
CA LYS A 6 13.30 12.84 47.95
C LYS A 6 12.36 12.10 46.99
N GLU A 7 11.60 12.84 46.19
CA GLU A 7 10.80 12.29 45.10
C GLU A 7 11.69 11.46 44.17
N ARG A 8 11.32 10.19 44.01
CA ARG A 8 11.95 9.29 43.03
C ARG A 8 11.50 9.73 41.65
N GLU A 9 12.44 10.22 40.84
CA GLU A 9 12.26 10.31 39.40
C GLU A 9 11.89 8.92 38.87
N VAL A 10 10.71 8.85 38.23
CA VAL A 10 10.30 7.69 37.46
C VAL A 10 11.20 7.64 36.23
N VAL A 11 12.19 6.76 36.27
CA VAL A 11 13.01 6.44 35.09
C VAL A 11 12.09 5.75 34.09
N ASP A 12 11.70 6.50 33.06
CA ASP A 12 10.89 6.01 31.94
C ASP A 12 11.63 4.82 31.30
N SER A 13 11.10 3.62 31.49
CA SER A 13 11.70 2.41 30.93
C SER A 13 11.57 2.50 29.41
N PRO A 14 12.63 2.19 28.63
CA PRO A 14 12.56 2.31 27.19
C PRO A 14 11.38 1.51 26.65
N PRO A 15 10.64 2.04 25.66
CA PRO A 15 9.45 1.39 25.15
C PRO A 15 9.79 -0.02 24.68
N THR A 16 9.19 -1.02 25.32
CA THR A 16 9.42 -2.44 25.01
C THR A 16 8.64 -2.88 23.78
N LYS A 17 7.74 -2.02 23.28
CA LYS A 17 6.92 -2.20 22.10
C LYS A 17 6.98 -0.96 21.22
N ILE A 18 6.84 -1.17 19.92
CA ILE A 18 6.66 -0.12 18.92
C ILE A 18 5.32 -0.28 18.22
N LYS A 19 4.78 0.84 17.75
CA LYS A 19 3.54 0.90 16.96
C LYS A 19 3.91 1.01 15.49
N ILE A 20 3.40 0.08 14.68
CA ILE A 20 3.64 0.04 13.24
C ILE A 20 2.30 0.25 12.51
N PRO A 21 2.17 1.28 11.65
CA PRO A 21 1.02 1.44 10.79
C PRO A 21 1.05 0.39 9.68
N VAL A 22 -0.04 -0.37 9.55
CA VAL A 22 -0.19 -1.48 8.60
C VAL A 22 -1.45 -1.29 7.79
N LYS A 23 -1.31 -1.31 6.47
CA LYS A 23 -2.39 -1.30 5.49
C LYS A 23 -2.56 -2.68 4.88
N THR A 24 -3.80 -3.17 4.84
CA THR A 24 -4.14 -4.52 4.40
C THR A 24 -5.05 -4.55 3.17
N GLY A 25 -5.55 -3.38 2.75
CA GLY A 25 -6.53 -3.21 1.68
C GLY A 25 -6.80 -1.73 1.43
N HIS A 26 -7.65 -1.43 0.44
CA HIS A 26 -7.98 -0.04 0.10
C HIS A 26 -8.87 0.54 1.21
N GLY A 27 -8.40 1.60 1.87
CA GLY A 27 -9.04 2.17 3.06
C GLY A 27 -8.89 1.34 4.35
N GLU A 28 -8.22 0.19 4.31
CA GLU A 28 -7.98 -0.65 5.50
C GLU A 28 -6.59 -0.39 6.08
N GLU A 29 -6.49 0.53 7.04
CA GLU A 29 -5.26 0.83 7.77
C GLU A 29 -5.48 0.71 9.28
N ARG A 30 -4.51 0.11 9.97
CA ARG A 30 -4.53 -0.05 11.43
C ARG A 30 -3.13 -0.05 12.01
N VAL A 31 -3.02 0.07 13.32
CA VAL A 31 -1.73 -0.02 14.03
C VAL A 31 -1.57 -1.41 14.64
N ILE A 32 -0.41 -2.03 14.41
CA ILE A 32 0.01 -3.26 15.07
C ILE A 32 1.13 -2.94 16.06
N GLU A 33 1.01 -3.44 17.29
CA GLU A 33 2.04 -3.31 18.31
C GLU A 33 2.93 -4.55 18.32
N LEU A 34 4.23 -4.35 18.04
CA LEU A 34 5.24 -5.42 18.11
C LEU A 34 6.26 -5.13 19.19
N LYS A 35 6.83 -6.18 19.79
CA LYS A 35 7.89 -6.04 20.81
C LYS A 35 9.23 -5.75 20.15
N LEU A 36 10.12 -5.05 20.84
CA LEU A 36 11.53 -4.99 20.42
C LEU A 36 12.11 -6.41 20.32
N ARG A 37 13.00 -6.63 19.35
CA ARG A 37 13.63 -7.91 18.98
C ARG A 37 12.67 -8.99 18.44
N SER A 38 11.39 -8.68 18.29
CA SER A 38 10.45 -9.53 17.54
C SER A 38 10.75 -9.48 16.04
N ARG A 39 10.22 -10.43 15.28
CA ARG A 39 10.33 -10.40 13.81
C ARG A 39 9.27 -9.46 13.27
N VAL A 40 9.62 -8.61 12.29
CA VAL A 40 8.62 -7.76 11.62
C VAL A 40 7.51 -8.58 10.95
N THR A 41 7.85 -9.80 10.49
CA THR A 41 6.92 -10.72 9.84
C THR A 41 5.82 -11.25 10.75
N GLU A 42 5.88 -11.02 12.06
CA GLU A 42 4.73 -11.25 12.95
C GLU A 42 3.48 -10.47 12.51
N ILE A 43 3.65 -9.34 11.79
CA ILE A 43 2.54 -8.65 11.12
C ILE A 43 1.79 -9.59 10.16
N VAL A 44 2.53 -10.37 9.37
CA VAL A 44 1.95 -11.31 8.41
C VAL A 44 1.27 -12.46 9.14
N ASP A 45 1.88 -12.98 10.21
CA ASP A 45 1.30 -14.04 11.04
C ASP A 45 -0.08 -13.61 11.60
N ILE A 46 -0.18 -12.36 12.09
CA ILE A 46 -1.43 -11.77 12.59
C ILE A 46 -2.48 -11.65 11.47
N VAL A 47 -2.09 -11.06 10.33
CA VAL A 47 -3.03 -10.85 9.21
C VAL A 47 -3.50 -12.18 8.59
N ALA A 48 -2.61 -13.17 8.48
CA ALA A 48 -2.94 -14.50 7.98
C ALA A 48 -3.99 -15.18 8.87
N ALA A 49 -3.80 -15.16 10.19
CA ALA A 49 -4.72 -15.74 11.15
C ALA A 49 -6.11 -15.08 11.11
N GLU A 50 -6.17 -13.76 10.99
CA GLU A 50 -7.43 -13.02 10.88
C GLU A 50 -8.19 -13.31 9.58
N ARG A 51 -7.46 -13.50 8.47
CA ARG A 51 -8.03 -13.76 7.14
C ARG A 51 -8.31 -15.24 6.87
N GLY A 52 -7.83 -16.14 7.73
CA GLY A 52 -7.94 -17.58 7.53
C GLY A 52 -7.14 -18.08 6.32
N CYS A 53 -6.03 -17.43 5.98
CA CYS A 53 -5.13 -17.85 4.89
C CYS A 53 -3.76 -18.28 5.42
N ARG A 54 -2.92 -18.84 4.54
CA ARG A 54 -1.55 -19.23 4.91
C ARG A 54 -0.60 -18.03 4.85
N VAL A 55 0.40 -18.02 5.72
CA VAL A 55 1.42 -16.95 5.78
C VAL A 55 2.16 -16.79 4.46
N GLU A 56 2.44 -17.90 3.76
CA GLU A 56 3.15 -17.89 2.47
C GLU A 56 2.32 -17.28 1.33
N GLU A 57 1.01 -17.11 1.53
CA GLU A 57 0.15 -16.42 0.59
C GLU A 57 0.20 -14.91 0.75
N LEU A 58 0.93 -14.39 1.74
CA LEU A 58 1.03 -12.97 2.03
C LEU A 58 2.47 -12.47 1.91
N VAL A 59 2.61 -11.20 1.53
CA VAL A 59 3.89 -10.49 1.50
C VAL A 59 3.77 -9.18 2.26
N LEU A 60 4.83 -8.80 2.96
CA LEU A 60 4.92 -7.55 3.72
C LEU A 60 5.91 -6.61 3.03
N ILE A 61 5.46 -5.43 2.63
CA ILE A 61 6.30 -4.41 1.98
C ILE A 61 6.20 -3.13 2.78
N ARG A 62 7.30 -2.42 2.96
CA ARG A 62 7.31 -1.14 3.69
C ARG A 62 7.39 0.00 2.68
N ASP A 63 6.65 1.08 2.92
CA ASP A 63 6.55 2.26 2.04
C ASP A 63 7.91 2.74 1.57
N GLY A 64 8.24 2.61 0.28
CA GLY A 64 9.52 3.00 -0.32
C GLY A 64 10.57 1.89 -0.42
N ASP A 65 10.23 0.65 -0.06
CA ASP A 65 11.02 -0.53 -0.37
C ASP A 65 10.38 -1.30 -1.56
N ASP A 66 11.18 -1.81 -2.48
CA ASP A 66 10.70 -2.56 -3.66
C ASP A 66 10.58 -4.07 -3.42
N GLU A 67 11.19 -4.56 -2.34
CA GLU A 67 11.30 -5.98 -2.01
C GLU A 67 10.59 -6.31 -0.69
N PRO A 68 9.92 -7.47 -0.59
CA PRO A 68 9.27 -7.89 0.63
C PRO A 68 10.23 -8.02 1.81
N LEU A 69 9.77 -7.59 2.98
CA LEU A 69 10.45 -7.83 4.25
C LEU A 69 10.39 -9.33 4.58
N THR A 70 11.53 -9.86 4.99
CA THR A 70 11.70 -11.28 5.32
C THR A 70 11.76 -11.50 6.83
N SER A 71 11.71 -12.77 7.25
CA SER A 71 11.70 -13.15 8.67
C SER A 71 13.00 -12.84 9.44
N ILE A 72 14.07 -12.45 8.74
CA ILE A 72 15.35 -12.09 9.36
C ILE A 72 15.34 -10.66 9.92
N VAL A 73 14.38 -9.82 9.49
CA VAL A 73 14.30 -8.42 9.91
C VAL A 73 13.69 -8.36 11.31
N LEU A 74 14.50 -7.94 12.27
CA LEU A 74 14.10 -7.73 13.66
C LEU A 74 13.71 -6.28 13.92
N ILE A 75 12.83 -6.11 14.90
CA ILE A 75 12.39 -4.82 15.39
C ILE A 75 13.40 -4.28 16.41
N GLU A 76 14.40 -3.55 15.94
CA GLU A 76 15.36 -2.85 16.80
C GLU A 76 14.91 -1.41 17.11
N ALA A 77 15.62 -0.72 18.01
CA ALA A 77 15.25 0.62 18.47
C ALA A 77 15.22 1.68 17.34
N ASP A 78 16.03 1.49 16.30
CA ASP A 78 16.12 2.33 15.10
C ASP A 78 15.24 1.83 13.95
N TYR A 79 14.43 0.78 14.17
CA TYR A 79 13.52 0.27 13.16
C TYR A 79 12.58 1.39 12.68
N PRO A 80 12.41 1.62 11.36
CA PRO A 80 11.65 2.73 10.82
C PRO A 80 10.14 2.47 10.89
N HIS A 81 9.62 2.36 12.11
CA HIS A 81 8.25 2.03 12.47
C HIS A 81 7.22 3.12 12.15
N LYS A 82 7.66 4.30 11.72
CA LYS A 82 6.79 5.39 11.28
C LYS A 82 6.42 5.29 9.79
N ARG A 83 7.18 4.52 9.00
CA ARG A 83 6.80 4.18 7.62
C ARG A 83 5.66 3.18 7.67
N ARG A 84 4.73 3.30 6.73
CA ARG A 84 3.63 2.34 6.60
C ARG A 84 4.13 1.01 6.07
N HIS A 85 3.49 -0.05 6.52
CA HIS A 85 3.68 -1.39 6.01
C HIS A 85 2.43 -1.84 5.29
N HIS A 86 2.62 -2.61 4.24
CA HIS A 86 1.59 -3.05 3.32
C HIS A 86 1.60 -4.56 3.28
N VAL A 87 0.45 -5.16 3.58
CA VAL A 87 0.26 -6.60 3.46
C VAL A 87 -0.57 -6.89 2.23
N HIS A 88 0.02 -7.62 1.30
CA HIS A 88 -0.61 -8.04 0.06
C HIS A 88 -0.69 -9.56 -0.01
N LEU A 89 -1.56 -10.09 -0.87
CA LEU A 89 -1.41 -11.46 -1.34
C LEU A 89 -0.10 -11.61 -2.14
N ALA A 90 0.45 -12.82 -2.23
CA ALA A 90 1.60 -13.11 -3.06
C ALA A 90 1.22 -13.22 -4.54
N GLY A 91 2.16 -12.82 -5.41
CA GLY A 91 2.02 -12.86 -6.87
C GLY A 91 1.53 -11.55 -7.47
N ASP A 92 1.33 -11.59 -8.79
CA ASP A 92 1.04 -10.40 -9.60
C ASP A 92 -0.47 -10.14 -9.74
N VAL A 93 -0.79 -8.90 -10.13
CA VAL A 93 -2.11 -8.47 -10.61
C VAL A 93 -2.03 -8.24 -12.11
N GLU A 94 -2.96 -8.82 -12.85
CA GLU A 94 -3.19 -8.54 -14.26
C GLU A 94 -4.05 -7.28 -14.38
N VAL A 95 -3.43 -6.16 -14.74
CA VAL A 95 -4.09 -4.87 -14.86
C VAL A 95 -4.49 -4.66 -16.31
N THR A 96 -5.77 -4.38 -16.55
CA THR A 96 -6.29 -3.96 -17.85
C THR A 96 -6.68 -2.49 -17.78
N VAL A 97 -6.13 -1.66 -18.66
CA VAL A 97 -6.49 -0.25 -18.77
C VAL A 97 -7.27 -0.04 -20.07
N TYR A 98 -8.41 0.62 -19.97
CA TYR A 98 -9.23 1.03 -21.10
C TYR A 98 -8.98 2.50 -21.42
N TYR A 99 -8.87 2.81 -22.70
CA TYR A 99 -8.75 4.18 -23.18
C TYR A 99 -9.37 4.32 -24.57
N GLN A 100 -10.32 5.25 -24.72
CA GLN A 100 -11.10 5.42 -25.95
C GLN A 100 -11.77 4.10 -26.39
N ALA A 101 -11.48 3.61 -27.60
CA ALA A 101 -11.99 2.35 -28.12
C ALA A 101 -11.02 1.16 -27.91
N GLY A 102 -9.90 1.38 -27.20
CA GLY A 102 -8.85 0.39 -27.00
C GLY A 102 -8.70 -0.05 -25.55
N GLN A 103 -7.97 -1.15 -25.38
CA GLN A 103 -7.51 -1.64 -24.08
C GLN A 103 -6.12 -2.26 -24.21
N ASP A 104 -5.36 -2.26 -23.13
CA ASP A 104 -4.10 -2.99 -23.01
C ASP A 104 -4.02 -3.66 -21.64
N THR A 105 -3.28 -4.77 -21.55
CA THR A 105 -3.20 -5.60 -20.35
C THR A 105 -1.76 -5.92 -20.01
N ARG A 106 -1.36 -5.69 -18.75
CA ARG A 106 -0.03 -6.01 -18.24
C ARG A 106 -0.08 -6.52 -16.82
N ARG A 107 0.85 -7.42 -16.48
CA ARG A 107 1.05 -7.88 -15.10
C ARG A 107 1.97 -6.95 -14.32
N PHE A 108 1.58 -6.67 -13.10
CA PHE A 108 2.30 -5.84 -12.15
C PHE A 108 2.42 -6.55 -10.80
N ARG A 109 3.52 -6.31 -10.07
CA ARG A 109 3.62 -6.71 -8.66
C ARG A 109 2.50 -6.00 -7.88
N ARG A 110 1.98 -6.63 -6.83
CA ARG A 110 0.94 -6.03 -5.97
C ARG A 110 1.36 -4.74 -5.27
N SER A 111 2.66 -4.51 -5.11
CA SER A 111 3.23 -3.26 -4.60
C SER A 111 3.39 -2.16 -5.65
N ALA A 112 3.19 -2.44 -6.94
CA ALA A 112 3.17 -1.39 -7.93
C ALA A 112 2.07 -0.38 -7.56
N THR A 113 2.38 0.89 -7.76
CA THR A 113 1.50 2.00 -7.45
C THR A 113 0.54 2.27 -8.62
N VAL A 114 -0.51 3.03 -8.37
CA VAL A 114 -1.38 3.57 -9.44
C VAL A 114 -0.56 4.44 -10.40
N GLU A 115 0.41 5.20 -9.90
CA GLU A 115 1.32 6.02 -10.72
C GLU A 115 2.20 5.17 -11.68
N ASP A 116 2.68 4.01 -11.22
CA ASP A 116 3.42 3.06 -12.09
C ASP A 116 2.54 2.57 -13.25
N VAL A 117 1.27 2.26 -12.97
CA VAL A 117 0.31 1.85 -13.99
C VAL A 117 -0.03 3.00 -14.92
N LEU A 118 -0.23 4.22 -14.40
CA LEU A 118 -0.51 5.41 -15.20
C LEU A 118 0.63 5.71 -16.17
N THR A 119 1.87 5.65 -15.69
CA THR A 119 3.08 5.83 -16.51
C THR A 119 3.14 4.80 -17.65
N TRP A 120 2.84 3.53 -17.36
CA TRP A 120 2.75 2.49 -18.38
C TRP A 120 1.61 2.74 -19.37
N ALA A 121 0.42 3.12 -18.90
CA ALA A 121 -0.75 3.38 -19.72
C ALA A 121 -0.51 4.54 -20.71
N ILE A 122 0.06 5.66 -20.22
CA ILE A 122 0.45 6.81 -21.05
C ILE A 122 1.37 6.37 -22.18
N ALA A 123 2.37 5.53 -21.87
CA ALA A 123 3.32 5.03 -22.86
C ALA A 123 2.67 4.09 -23.89
N VAL A 124 1.85 3.13 -23.46
CA VAL A 124 1.27 2.11 -24.37
C VAL A 124 0.20 2.70 -25.28
N PHE A 125 -0.59 3.64 -24.79
CA PHE A 125 -1.58 4.38 -25.57
C PHE A 125 -1.00 5.55 -26.35
N LYS A 126 0.32 5.79 -26.25
CA LYS A 126 1.04 6.87 -26.95
C LYS A 126 0.38 8.23 -26.70
N VAL A 127 -0.02 8.49 -25.46
CA VAL A 127 -0.51 9.79 -25.03
C VAL A 127 0.61 10.82 -25.24
N ASP A 128 0.26 11.98 -25.77
CA ASP A 128 1.21 13.08 -25.95
C ASP A 128 1.84 13.45 -24.60
N PRO A 129 3.18 13.46 -24.46
CA PRO A 129 3.84 13.85 -23.22
C PRO A 129 3.43 15.22 -22.69
N SER A 130 3.03 16.16 -23.55
CA SER A 130 2.54 17.48 -23.15
C SER A 130 1.17 17.46 -22.47
N MET A 131 0.38 16.39 -22.67
CA MET A 131 -0.93 16.18 -22.05
C MET A 131 -0.89 15.12 -20.94
N ALA A 132 0.24 14.43 -20.75
CA ALA A 132 0.36 13.29 -19.82
C ALA A 132 -0.07 13.62 -18.39
N SER A 133 0.23 14.83 -17.90
CA SER A 133 -0.16 15.29 -16.56
C SER A 133 -1.65 15.55 -16.39
N GLU A 134 -2.42 15.55 -17.47
CA GLU A 134 -3.87 15.73 -17.44
C GLU A 134 -4.62 14.40 -17.33
N PHE A 135 -3.90 13.28 -17.33
CA PHE A 135 -4.48 11.95 -17.25
C PHE A 135 -4.40 11.39 -15.85
N GLU A 136 -5.44 10.66 -15.49
CA GLU A 136 -5.59 9.96 -14.23
C GLU A 136 -6.21 8.58 -14.46
N LEU A 137 -6.09 7.70 -13.47
CA LEU A 137 -6.71 6.37 -13.50
C LEU A 137 -7.91 6.34 -12.57
N THR A 138 -9.01 5.81 -13.06
CA THR A 138 -10.19 5.47 -12.25
C THR A 138 -10.43 3.97 -12.31
N ARG A 139 -11.24 3.42 -11.39
CA ARG A 139 -11.77 2.06 -11.60
C ARG A 139 -12.67 2.05 -12.83
N HIS A 140 -12.67 0.95 -13.58
CA HIS A 140 -13.48 0.83 -14.78
C HIS A 140 -14.96 1.16 -14.51
N GLY A 141 -15.51 2.09 -15.30
CA GLY A 141 -16.88 2.60 -15.17
C GLY A 141 -17.11 3.59 -14.02
N GLN A 142 -16.06 3.96 -13.28
CA GLN A 142 -16.11 4.92 -12.18
C GLN A 142 -15.45 6.25 -12.56
N LYS A 143 -15.77 7.28 -11.79
CA LYS A 143 -15.29 8.66 -12.02
C LYS A 143 -14.29 9.14 -10.96
N GLU A 144 -14.12 8.38 -9.89
CA GLU A 144 -13.23 8.76 -8.80
C GLU A 144 -11.79 8.45 -9.19
N GLU A 145 -10.95 9.48 -9.19
CA GLU A 145 -9.50 9.35 -9.33
C GLU A 145 -8.96 8.43 -8.24
N LEU A 146 -8.12 7.48 -8.65
CA LEU A 146 -7.39 6.63 -7.72
C LEU A 146 -6.13 7.35 -7.21
N PRO A 147 -5.85 7.32 -5.89
CA PRO A 147 -4.65 7.94 -5.36
C PRO A 147 -3.38 7.35 -5.99
N GLY A 148 -2.52 8.19 -6.57
CA GLY A 148 -1.32 7.75 -7.28
C GLY A 148 -0.40 6.84 -6.46
N THR A 149 -0.31 7.06 -5.14
CA THR A 149 0.51 6.27 -4.21
C THR A 149 -0.14 4.98 -3.72
N GLU A 150 -1.39 4.69 -4.10
CA GLU A 150 -2.06 3.46 -3.71
C GLU A 150 -1.44 2.26 -4.43
N HIS A 151 -1.17 1.19 -3.68
CA HIS A 151 -0.72 -0.06 -4.27
C HIS A 151 -1.89 -0.78 -4.96
N ILE A 152 -1.69 -1.21 -6.20
CA ILE A 152 -2.73 -1.90 -6.99
C ILE A 152 -3.21 -3.19 -6.33
N GLY A 153 -2.36 -3.83 -5.50
CA GLY A 153 -2.72 -5.02 -4.75
C GLY A 153 -3.86 -4.79 -3.76
N HIS A 154 -3.96 -3.59 -3.18
CA HIS A 154 -5.09 -3.22 -2.33
C HIS A 154 -6.37 -2.96 -3.13
N LEU A 155 -6.23 -2.45 -4.36
CA LEU A 155 -7.36 -2.18 -5.25
C LEU A 155 -7.96 -3.48 -5.81
N ALA A 156 -7.10 -4.43 -6.19
CA ALA A 156 -7.51 -5.75 -6.65
C ALA A 156 -8.05 -6.63 -5.50
N GLY A 157 -7.59 -6.39 -4.26
CA GLY A 157 -7.99 -7.18 -3.10
C GLY A 157 -7.60 -8.65 -3.28
N ALA A 158 -8.57 -9.56 -3.09
CA ALA A 158 -8.34 -10.99 -3.30
C ALA A 158 -8.24 -11.41 -4.79
N GLN A 159 -8.75 -10.57 -5.70
CA GLN A 159 -8.71 -10.85 -7.13
C GLN A 159 -7.30 -10.70 -7.69
N ARG A 160 -7.04 -11.36 -8.82
CA ARG A 160 -5.75 -11.27 -9.53
C ARG A 160 -5.85 -10.39 -10.77
N ASP A 161 -6.96 -9.71 -10.95
CA ASP A 161 -7.25 -8.80 -12.03
C ASP A 161 -7.71 -7.44 -11.50
N LEU A 162 -7.42 -6.39 -12.27
CA LEU A 162 -7.86 -5.02 -11.98
C LEU A 162 -8.16 -4.30 -13.30
N ALA A 163 -9.41 -3.86 -13.47
CA ALA A 163 -9.85 -3.08 -14.62
C ALA A 163 -9.89 -1.58 -14.27
N LEU A 164 -9.22 -0.76 -15.07
CA LEU A 164 -9.07 0.68 -14.87
C LEU A 164 -9.42 1.45 -16.15
N ASP A 165 -9.92 2.67 -16.01
CA ASP A 165 -10.06 3.61 -17.13
C ASP A 165 -8.97 4.67 -17.04
N LEU A 166 -8.32 4.94 -18.18
CA LEU A 166 -7.48 6.11 -18.35
C LEU A 166 -8.37 7.27 -18.79
N VAL A 167 -8.55 8.24 -17.90
CA VAL A 167 -9.42 9.40 -18.16
C VAL A 167 -8.60 10.67 -18.11
N ARG A 168 -9.05 11.70 -18.82
CA ARG A 168 -8.48 13.04 -18.71
C ARG A 168 -9.25 13.76 -17.60
N GLY A 169 -8.55 14.16 -16.53
CA GLY A 169 -9.14 14.86 -15.38
C GLY A 169 -9.94 16.07 -15.85
N ASP A 170 -11.06 16.34 -15.17
CA ASP A 170 -12.15 17.28 -15.53
C ASP A 170 -11.92 18.16 -16.77
N ILE A 171 -12.00 17.53 -17.95
CA ILE A 171 -12.77 18.14 -19.02
C ILE A 171 -14.21 17.78 -18.69
N ALA A 172 -15.00 18.79 -18.32
CA ALA A 172 -16.44 18.69 -18.33
C ALA A 172 -16.86 18.14 -19.70
N ASN A 173 -17.09 16.83 -19.78
CA ASN A 173 -17.65 16.20 -20.95
C ASN A 173 -19.04 16.81 -21.09
N GLY A 174 -19.16 17.77 -22.02
CA GLY A 174 -20.34 18.58 -22.21
C GLY A 174 -21.58 17.70 -22.21
N SER A 175 -22.55 18.09 -21.40
CA SER A 175 -23.89 17.51 -21.38
C SER A 175 -24.38 17.31 -22.80
N CYS A 176 -24.52 16.06 -23.23
CA CYS A 176 -25.39 15.74 -24.36
C CYS A 176 -26.83 15.81 -23.82
N ALA A 177 -27.52 16.89 -24.15
CA ALA A 177 -28.98 16.98 -24.13
C ALA A 177 -29.55 16.27 -25.36
#